data_AF-A0A817A653-F1
#
_entry.id   AF-A0A817A653-F1
#
_cell.length_a   1.000
_cell.length_b   1.000
_cell.length_c   1.000
_cell.angle_alpha   90.00
_cell.angle_beta   90.00
_cell.angle_gamma   90.00
#
_symmetry.space_group_name_H-M   'P 1'
#
loop_
_entity.id
_entity.type
_entity.pdbx_description
1 polymer ?
#
loop_
_entity_poly.entity_id
_entity_poly.type
_entity_poly.pdbx_seq_one_letter_code
_entity_poly.pdbx_strand_id
1 'polypeptide(L)'
;MIFDHHQFAHRLFYFILHDGDIYDIKMLLLKSSRININLNYLEHNGQSLVHLCCLYNRLDLLKIFVDLGHCDILTMNRDGWLPLHIAAYLGYMDIVLYLLECLKSN
;
A
#
# COMPACT_ATOMS: atom_id res chain seq x y z
N MET A 1 -7.00 -13.81 24.31
CA MET A 1 -7.61 -12.86 23.35
C MET A 1 -6.88 -13.04 22.04
N ILE A 2 -7.53 -13.71 21.08
CA ILE A 2 -6.97 -13.87 19.73
C ILE A 2 -7.16 -12.51 19.08
N PHE A 3 -6.09 -11.73 18.93
CA PHE A 3 -6.15 -10.55 18.08
C PHE A 3 -6.44 -11.05 16.67
N ASP A 4 -7.61 -10.70 16.15
CA ASP A 4 -7.91 -10.94 14.75
C ASP A 4 -6.87 -10.18 13.92
N HIS A 5 -5.97 -10.92 13.29
CA HIS A 5 -4.90 -10.35 12.47
C HIS A 5 -5.47 -9.47 11.36
N HIS A 6 -6.70 -9.74 10.90
CA HIS A 6 -7.43 -8.91 9.94
C HIS A 6 -7.73 -7.52 10.50
N GLN A 7 -8.21 -7.44 11.75
CA GLN A 7 -8.54 -6.16 12.38
C GLN A 7 -7.30 -5.32 12.68
N PHE A 8 -6.16 -5.96 12.96
CA PHE A 8 -4.90 -5.25 13.18
C PHE A 8 -4.35 -4.65 11.88
N ALA A 9 -4.28 -5.43 10.80
CA ALA A 9 -3.77 -4.95 9.51
C ALA A 9 -4.64 -3.81 8.93
N HIS A 10 -5.96 -3.96 9.00
CA HIS A 10 -6.90 -2.92 8.59
C HIS A 10 -6.67 -1.59 9.33
N ARG A 11 -6.60 -1.65 10.67
CA ARG A 11 -6.35 -0.45 11.49
C ARG A 11 -4.99 0.16 11.21
N LEU A 12 -3.98 -0.66 10.98
CA LEU A 12 -2.63 -0.21 10.64
C LEU A 12 -2.63 0.53 9.29
N PHE A 13 -3.27 -0.04 8.26
CA PHE A 13 -3.37 0.59 6.95
C PHE A 13 -4.15 1.89 7.01
N TYR A 14 -5.26 1.91 7.77
CA TYR A 14 -6.01 3.14 8.01
C TYR A 14 -5.14 4.22 8.65
N PHE A 15 -4.43 3.88 9.74
CA PHE A 15 -3.51 4.82 10.41
C PHE A 15 -2.46 5.34 9.43
N ILE A 16 -1.80 4.45 8.68
CA ILE A 16 -0.80 4.81 7.67
C ILE A 16 -1.36 5.80 6.63
N LEU A 17 -2.57 5.55 6.13
CA LEU A 17 -3.15 6.30 5.00
C LEU A 17 -3.79 7.62 5.40
N HIS A 18 -4.12 7.81 6.67
CA HIS A 18 -4.87 8.99 7.13
C HIS A 18 -4.15 9.79 8.21
N ASP A 19 -3.51 9.12 9.17
CA ASP A 19 -3.04 9.75 10.41
C ASP A 19 -1.51 9.73 10.56
N GLY A 20 -0.82 8.82 9.87
CA GLY A 20 0.63 8.60 10.00
C GLY A 20 1.46 9.61 9.22
N ASP A 21 2.39 10.26 9.91
CA ASP A 21 3.45 11.05 9.25
C ASP A 21 4.42 10.13 8.51
N ILE A 22 4.92 10.58 7.36
CA ILE A 22 5.95 9.92 6.56
C ILE A 22 7.15 9.47 7.40
N TYR A 23 7.62 10.30 8.34
CA TYR A 23 8.76 9.94 9.18
C TYR A 23 8.44 8.75 10.08
N ASP A 24 7.27 8.76 10.73
CA ASP A 24 6.84 7.67 11.61
C ASP A 24 6.61 6.39 10.82
N ILE A 25 6.04 6.47 9.63
CA ILE A 25 5.85 5.33 8.73
C ILE A 25 7.21 4.75 8.32
N LYS A 26 8.17 5.58 7.89
CA LYS A 26 9.53 5.11 7.57
C LYS A 26 10.20 4.45 8.77
N MET A 27 10.08 5.06 9.94
CA MET A 27 10.64 4.51 11.18
C MET A 27 9.97 3.19 11.57
N LEU A 28 8.66 3.04 11.35
CA LEU A 28 7.92 1.81 11.57
C LEU A 28 8.40 0.68 10.66
N LEU A 29 8.61 0.98 9.36
CA LEU A 29 9.12 0.03 8.38
C LEU A 29 10.57 -0.39 8.66
N LEU A 30 11.43 0.55 9.02
CA LEU A 30 12.85 0.28 9.31
C LEU A 30 13.08 -0.48 10.62
N LYS A 31 12.20 -0.30 11.61
CA LYS A 31 12.26 -0.99 12.92
C LYS A 31 11.49 -2.32 12.95
N SER A 32 11.25 -2.92 11.79
CA SER A 32 10.47 -4.18 11.61
C SER A 32 10.96 -5.37 12.46
N SER A 33 12.11 -5.28 13.13
CA SER A 33 12.62 -6.30 14.05
C SER A 33 11.78 -6.52 15.32
N ARG A 34 10.84 -5.63 15.66
CA ARG A 34 9.92 -5.81 16.81
C ARG A 34 8.46 -6.10 16.44
N ILE A 35 8.03 -5.75 15.23
CA ILE A 35 6.66 -5.94 14.76
C ILE A 35 6.75 -6.56 13.37
N ASN A 36 6.29 -7.81 13.25
CA ASN A 36 6.18 -8.48 11.96
C ASN A 36 4.99 -7.90 11.18
N ILE A 37 5.24 -6.84 10.41
CA ILE A 37 4.23 -6.15 9.60
C ILE A 37 4.17 -6.81 8.21
N ASN A 38 3.02 -7.38 7.86
CA ASN A 38 2.77 -7.86 6.50
C ASN A 38 2.11 -6.76 5.66
N LEU A 39 2.91 -6.03 4.88
CA LEU A 39 2.41 -4.98 3.96
C LEU A 39 1.67 -5.55 2.74
N ASN A 40 1.87 -6.83 2.42
CA ASN A 40 1.17 -7.54 1.35
C ASN A 40 -0.15 -8.18 1.83
N TYR A 41 -0.59 -7.86 3.05
CA TYR A 41 -1.92 -8.24 3.52
C TYR A 41 -2.99 -7.65 2.60
N LEU A 42 -4.05 -8.43 2.37
CA LEU A 42 -5.18 -8.05 1.54
C LEU A 42 -6.40 -7.78 2.40
N GLU A 43 -7.00 -6.60 2.21
CA GLU A 43 -8.26 -6.21 2.84
C GLU A 43 -9.42 -7.13 2.42
N HIS A 44 -10.58 -6.94 3.05
CA HIS A 44 -11.78 -7.75 2.77
C HIS A 44 -12.27 -7.68 1.33
N ASN A 45 -11.85 -6.73 0.52
CA ASN A 45 -12.15 -6.64 -0.92
C ASN A 45 -10.94 -7.04 -1.80
N GLY A 46 -9.89 -7.61 -1.21
CA GLY A 46 -8.66 -7.99 -1.91
C GLY A 46 -7.71 -6.82 -2.17
N GLN A 47 -7.99 -5.61 -1.65
CA GLN A 47 -7.10 -4.48 -1.83
C GLN A 47 -5.84 -4.65 -0.97
N SER A 48 -4.68 -4.60 -1.62
CA SER A 48 -3.39 -4.45 -0.91
C SER A 48 -3.17 -2.98 -0.51
N LEU A 49 -2.15 -2.73 0.32
CA LEU A 49 -1.77 -1.36 0.71
C LEU A 49 -1.47 -0.46 -0.50
N VAL A 50 -0.89 -1.01 -1.57
CA VAL A 50 -0.61 -0.30 -2.83
C VAL A 50 -1.90 0.15 -3.51
N HIS A 51 -2.92 -0.72 -3.55
CA HIS A 51 -4.22 -0.34 -4.08
C HIS A 51 -4.85 0.79 -3.27
N LEU A 52 -4.77 0.71 -1.94
CA LEU A 52 -5.30 1.76 -1.07
C LEU A 52 -4.56 3.09 -1.26
N CYS A 53 -3.23 3.08 -1.44
CA CYS A 53 -2.49 4.30 -1.77
C CYS A 53 -2.98 4.92 -3.08
N CYS A 54 -3.30 4.10 -4.09
CA CYS A 54 -3.89 4.57 -5.34
C CYS A 54 -5.31 5.12 -5.14
N LEU A 55 -6.14 4.44 -4.34
CA LEU A 55 -7.51 4.84 -4.06
C LEU A 55 -7.58 6.20 -3.33
N TYR A 56 -6.68 6.42 -2.37
CA TYR A 56 -6.63 7.63 -1.54
C TYR A 56 -5.69 8.74 -2.07
N ASN A 57 -5.15 8.58 -3.29
CA ASN A 57 -4.21 9.52 -3.91
C ASN A 57 -2.96 9.82 -3.06
N ARG A 58 -2.37 8.79 -2.45
CA ARG A 58 -1.19 8.89 -1.57
C ARG A 58 0.10 8.49 -2.29
N LEU A 59 0.52 9.28 -3.28
CA LEU A 59 1.77 9.05 -4.02
C LEU A 59 3.01 9.06 -3.12
N ASP A 60 3.02 9.93 -2.12
CA ASP A 60 4.07 10.06 -1.11
C ASP A 60 4.33 8.72 -0.39
N LEU A 61 3.26 8.06 0.05
CA LEU A 61 3.33 6.77 0.74
C LEU A 61 3.57 5.62 -0.24
N LEU A 62 2.96 5.67 -1.42
CA LEU A 62 3.17 4.66 -2.46
C LEU A 62 4.66 4.49 -2.77
N LYS A 63 5.38 5.60 -2.96
CA LYS A 63 6.84 5.59 -3.18
C LYS A 63 7.58 4.91 -2.04
N ILE A 64 7.26 5.25 -0.81
CA ILE A 64 7.87 4.67 0.39
C ILE A 64 7.66 3.14 0.41
N PHE A 65 6.45 2.65 0.14
CA PHE A 65 6.16 1.22 0.21
C PHE A 65 6.76 0.41 -0.94
N VAL A 66 6.76 0.97 -2.15
CA VAL A 66 7.37 0.32 -3.31
C VAL A 66 8.90 0.32 -3.18
N ASP A 67 9.51 1.44 -2.78
CA ASP A 67 10.97 1.59 -2.72
C ASP A 67 11.60 0.91 -1.49
N LEU A 68 10.95 0.94 -0.31
CA LEU A 68 11.52 0.43 0.94
C LEU A 68 11.06 -0.97 1.33
N GLY A 69 9.98 -1.48 0.74
CA GLY A 69 9.26 -2.59 1.32
C GLY A 69 8.51 -3.47 0.33
N HIS A 70 9.17 -3.94 -0.73
CA HIS A 70 8.75 -5.03 -1.64
C HIS A 70 7.23 -5.27 -1.76
N CYS A 71 6.46 -4.19 -1.93
CA CYS A 71 5.04 -4.30 -2.09
C CYS A 71 4.76 -4.68 -3.54
N ASP A 72 3.97 -5.72 -3.73
CA ASP A 72 3.66 -6.19 -5.08
C ASP A 72 2.66 -5.24 -5.75
N ILE A 73 3.14 -4.51 -6.76
CA ILE A 73 2.33 -3.62 -7.59
C ILE A 73 1.52 -4.37 -8.66
N LEU A 74 1.76 -5.67 -8.84
CA LEU A 74 1.06 -6.55 -9.78
C LEU A 74 -0.03 -7.40 -9.11
N THR A 75 -0.23 -7.27 -7.80
CA THR A 75 -1.33 -7.93 -7.10
C THR A 75 -2.66 -7.43 -7.64
N MET A 76 -3.60 -8.35 -7.92
CA MET A 76 -4.97 -8.02 -8.28
C MET A 76 -5.89 -8.06 -7.07
N ASN A 77 -6.82 -7.12 -6.98
CA ASN A 77 -7.93 -7.18 -6.03
C ASN A 77 -9.00 -8.20 -6.46
N ARG A 78 -10.11 -8.31 -5.71
CA ARG A 78 -11.20 -9.26 -6.02
C ARG A 78 -11.94 -8.98 -7.33
N ASP A 79 -11.87 -7.75 -7.83
CA ASP A 79 -12.45 -7.35 -9.11
C ASP A 79 -11.47 -7.57 -10.28
N GLY A 80 -10.30 -8.15 -10.02
CA GLY A 80 -9.24 -8.36 -11.01
C GLY A 80 -8.50 -7.07 -11.37
N TRP A 81 -8.62 -6.01 -10.56
CA TRP A 81 -7.94 -4.75 -10.81
C TRP A 81 -6.56 -4.72 -10.18
N LEU A 82 -5.59 -4.21 -10.94
CA LEU A 82 -4.28 -3.80 -10.44
C LEU A 82 -4.38 -2.43 -9.76
N PRO A 83 -3.42 -2.05 -8.92
CA PRO A 83 -3.30 -0.69 -8.40
C PRO A 83 -3.29 0.36 -9.52
N LEU A 84 -2.62 0.06 -10.65
CA LEU A 84 -2.60 0.91 -11.84
C LEU A 84 -4.00 1.16 -12.42
N HIS A 85 -4.88 0.15 -12.44
CA HIS A 85 -6.26 0.32 -12.92
C HIS A 85 -7.03 1.31 -12.04
N ILE A 86 -6.87 1.26 -10.72
CA ILE A 86 -7.50 2.21 -9.79
C ILE A 86 -7.01 3.63 -10.07
N ALA A 87 -5.69 3.83 -10.13
CA ALA A 87 -5.10 5.15 -10.36
C ALA A 87 -5.54 5.74 -11.72
N ALA A 88 -5.58 4.92 -12.77
CA ALA A 88 -6.02 5.34 -14.10
C ALA A 88 -7.51 5.67 -14.13
N TYR A 89 -8.35 4.86 -13.49
CA TYR A 89 -9.79 5.08 -13.40
C TYR A 89 -10.14 6.39 -12.66
N LEU A 90 -9.39 6.70 -11.59
CA LEU A 90 -9.58 7.92 -10.80
C LEU A 90 -8.88 9.17 -11.38
N GLY A 91 -8.03 9.01 -12.40
CA GLY A 91 -7.33 10.10 -13.06
C GLY A 91 -6.10 10.64 -12.31
N TYR A 92 -5.53 9.86 -11.38
CA TYR A 92 -4.33 10.25 -10.63
C TYR A 92 -3.05 10.01 -11.46
N MET A 93 -2.81 10.93 -12.39
CA MET A 93 -1.75 10.84 -13.40
C MET A 93 -0.34 10.68 -12.83
N ASP A 94 -0.05 11.34 -11.72
CA ASP A 94 1.23 11.25 -11.02
C ASP A 94 1.50 9.84 -10.48
N ILE A 95 0.47 9.18 -9.92
CA ILE A 95 0.53 7.79 -9.50
C ILE A 95 0.63 6.85 -10.70
N VAL A 96 -0.13 7.09 -11.76
CA VAL A 96 -0.08 6.30 -13.01
C VAL A 96 1.35 6.31 -13.58
N LEU A 97 1.95 7.49 -13.70
CA LEU A 97 3.30 7.64 -14.23
C LEU A 97 4.33 6.92 -13.36
N TYR A 98 4.23 7.05 -12.04
CA TYR A 98 5.13 6.35 -11.11
C TYR A 98 5.00 4.83 -11.24
N LEU A 99 3.80 4.27 -11.23
CA LEU A 99 3.59 2.83 -11.37
C LEU A 99 4.09 2.31 -12.72
N LEU A 100 3.88 3.04 -13.82
CA LEU A 100 4.41 2.70 -15.14
C LEU A 100 5.94 2.73 -15.19
N GLU A 101 6.57 3.63 -14.44
CA GLU A 101 8.03 3.67 -14.30
C GLU A 101 8.53 2.42 -13.54
N CYS A 102 7.93 2.09 -12.40
CA CYS A 102 8.27 0.89 -11.63
C CYS A 102 8.12 -0.41 -12.45
N LEU A 103 7.08 -0.51 -13.30
CA LEU A 103 6.86 -1.68 -14.17
C LEU A 103 7.93 -1.87 -15.24
N LYS A 104 8.59 -0.79 -15.69
CA LYS A 104 9.69 -0.88 -16.66
C LYS A 104 11.01 -1.27 -16.03
N SER A 105 11.13 -1.11 -14.72
CA SER A 105 12.35 -1.38 -13.95
C SER A 105 12.42 -2.79 -13.36
N ASN A 106 11.34 -3.58 -13.48
CA ASN A 106 11.27 -5.01 -13.14
C ASN A 106 11.57 -5.89 -14.37
#